data_AF-A0A3A8NU81-F1
#
_entry.id   AF-A0A3A8NU81-F1
#
_cell.length_a   1.000
_cell.length_b   1.000
_cell.length_c   1.000
_cell.angle_alpha   90.00
_cell.angle_beta   90.00
_cell.angle_gamma   90.00
#
_symmetry.space_group_name_H-M   'P 1'
#
loop_
_entity.id
_entity.type
_entity.pdbx_description
1 polymer ?
#
loop_
_entity_poly.entity_id
_entity_poly.type
_entity_poly.pdbx_seq_one_letter_code
_entity_poly.pdbx_strand_id
1 'polypeptide(L)'
;DSSGPASGVRLVVEPVGAFEGWPQPPMGFEAPSTTDALGGFNLALDPGEYRLDFLPGENLPRVSRFVTVPPRTQQEQKLELVPFTLSRGRSLSGSITLPLDPALAPDHVAANASVRFFRVVTVAGRPTSLLLAQTVSDSMGRYSTVLPTR
;
A
#
# COMPACT_ATOMS: atom_id res chain seq x y z
N ASP A 1 20.76 -12.33 4.95
CA ASP A 1 19.79 -11.48 4.25
C ASP A 1 19.19 -12.21 3.06
N SER A 2 17.90 -12.50 3.11
CA SER A 2 17.18 -13.25 2.08
C SER A 2 16.50 -12.29 1.12
N SER A 3 17.23 -11.74 0.15
CA SER A 3 16.65 -10.96 -0.95
C SER A 3 16.26 -11.90 -2.10
N GLY A 4 15.20 -12.67 -1.91
CA GLY A 4 14.57 -13.43 -2.99
C GLY A 4 13.63 -12.51 -3.79
N PRO A 5 13.29 -12.87 -5.05
CA PRO A 5 12.22 -12.20 -5.77
C PRO A 5 10.92 -12.20 -4.96
N ALA A 6 10.19 -11.10 -5.03
CA ALA A 6 8.94 -10.92 -4.30
C ALA A 6 7.79 -11.62 -5.03
N SER A 7 7.72 -12.95 -4.91
CA SER A 7 6.68 -13.78 -5.55
C SER A 7 5.38 -13.82 -4.75
N GLY A 8 4.24 -13.98 -5.43
CA GLY A 8 2.93 -14.13 -4.80
C GLY A 8 2.38 -12.83 -4.19
N VAL A 9 2.97 -11.68 -4.53
CA VAL A 9 2.57 -10.38 -4.01
C VAL A 9 1.35 -9.89 -4.78
N ARG A 10 0.31 -9.55 -4.03
CA ARG A 10 -0.91 -8.95 -4.58
C ARG A 10 -0.68 -7.49 -4.91
N LEU A 11 -1.28 -7.02 -6.01
CA LEU A 11 -1.12 -5.67 -6.50
C LEU A 11 -2.46 -4.95 -6.57
N VAL A 12 -2.55 -3.75 -6.02
CA VAL A 12 -3.70 -2.85 -6.18
C VAL A 12 -3.25 -1.61 -6.93
N VAL A 13 -4.01 -1.22 -7.94
CA VAL A 13 -3.72 -0.09 -8.82
C VAL A 13 -4.76 0.98 -8.54
N GLU A 14 -4.32 2.16 -8.13
CA GLU A 14 -5.20 3.30 -7.88
C GLU A 14 -4.84 4.44 -8.85
N PRO A 15 -5.78 4.95 -9.66
CA PRO A 15 -5.53 6.15 -10.43
C PRO A 15 -5.45 7.36 -9.47
N VAL A 16 -4.40 8.16 -9.62
CA VAL A 16 -4.19 9.36 -8.78
C VAL A 16 -4.19 10.66 -9.59
N GLY A 17 -4.15 10.54 -10.92
CA GLY A 17 -4.18 11.64 -11.85
C GLY A 17 -4.39 11.16 -13.28
N ALA A 18 -4.74 12.11 -14.14
CA ALA A 18 -4.88 11.88 -15.58
C ALA A 18 -3.94 12.85 -16.32
N PHE A 19 -3.50 12.44 -17.51
CA PHE A 19 -2.81 13.36 -18.41
C PHE A 19 -3.79 14.35 -19.01
N GLU A 20 -3.32 15.59 -19.24
CA GLU A 20 -4.12 16.60 -19.92
C GLU A 20 -4.54 16.11 -21.32
N GLY A 21 -5.81 16.28 -21.65
CA GLY A 21 -6.38 15.84 -22.92
C GLY A 21 -6.65 14.33 -23.03
N TRP A 22 -6.39 13.55 -21.98
CA TRP A 22 -6.72 12.12 -21.92
C TRP A 22 -7.92 11.86 -21.01
N PRO A 23 -8.75 10.83 -21.31
CA PRO A 23 -9.82 10.43 -20.42
C PRO A 23 -9.25 10.03 -19.06
N GLN A 24 -10.00 10.31 -18.00
CA GLN A 24 -9.63 9.89 -16.66
C GLN A 24 -9.60 8.36 -16.61
N PRO A 25 -8.53 7.74 -16.08
CA PRO A 25 -8.49 6.30 -15.90
C PRO A 25 -9.66 5.79 -15.03
N PRO A 26 -10.14 4.56 -15.28
CA PRO A 26 -11.22 3.96 -14.50
C PRO A 26 -10.83 3.83 -13.03
N MET A 27 -11.83 3.65 -12.14
CA MET A 27 -11.62 3.45 -10.71
C MET A 27 -10.55 2.37 -10.43
N GLY A 28 -9.89 2.51 -9.27
CA GLY A 28 -8.84 1.58 -8.85
C GLY A 28 -9.31 0.12 -8.87
N PHE A 29 -8.37 -0.78 -9.15
CA PHE A 29 -8.62 -2.19 -9.28
C PHE A 29 -7.52 -3.03 -8.64
N GLU A 30 -7.90 -4.21 -8.13
CA GLU A 30 -6.93 -5.24 -7.77
C GLU A 30 -6.50 -5.97 -9.03
N ALA A 31 -5.19 -6.10 -9.24
CA ALA A 31 -4.66 -6.85 -10.37
C ALA A 31 -5.18 -8.30 -10.32
N PRO A 32 -5.58 -8.87 -11.45
CA PRO A 32 -6.18 -10.21 -11.49
C PRO A 32 -5.19 -11.34 -11.18
N SER A 33 -3.91 -11.01 -11.03
CA SER A 33 -2.83 -11.95 -10.70
C SER A 33 -1.85 -11.36 -9.70
N THR A 34 -1.16 -12.24 -8.98
CA THR A 34 -0.03 -11.88 -8.12
C THR A 34 1.27 -11.90 -8.92
N THR A 35 2.34 -11.37 -8.33
CA THR A 35 3.68 -11.45 -8.94
C THR A 35 4.14 -12.90 -9.13
N ASP A 36 4.83 -13.17 -10.23
CA ASP A 36 5.32 -14.51 -10.58
C ASP A 36 6.49 -14.98 -9.70
N ALA A 37 7.08 -16.16 -9.99
CA ALA A 37 8.21 -16.71 -9.24
C ALA A 37 9.47 -15.83 -9.25
N LEU A 38 9.59 -14.93 -10.24
CA LEU A 38 10.67 -13.96 -10.39
C LEU A 38 10.25 -12.57 -9.88
N GLY A 39 9.09 -12.43 -9.23
CA GLY A 39 8.56 -11.17 -8.73
C GLY A 39 8.05 -10.22 -9.83
N GLY A 40 7.93 -10.72 -11.05
CA GLY A 40 7.43 -9.97 -12.21
C GLY A 40 5.91 -9.87 -12.23
N PHE A 41 5.40 -8.83 -12.90
CA PHE A 41 3.98 -8.64 -13.18
C PHE A 41 3.82 -7.84 -14.46
N ASN A 42 2.65 -7.94 -15.11
CA ASN A 42 2.30 -7.12 -16.27
C ASN A 42 0.88 -6.57 -16.11
N LEU A 43 0.70 -5.28 -16.41
CA LEU A 43 -0.58 -4.61 -16.37
C LEU A 43 -0.83 -3.87 -17.69
N ALA A 44 -2.05 -3.97 -18.20
CA ALA A 44 -2.54 -3.07 -19.24
C ALA A 44 -3.17 -1.84 -18.55
N LEU A 45 -2.57 -0.67 -18.76
CA LEU A 45 -3.03 0.59 -18.20
C LEU A 45 -3.14 1.62 -19.33
N ASP A 46 -4.19 2.43 -19.28
CA ASP A 46 -4.31 3.61 -20.12
C ASP A 46 -3.26 4.67 -19.72
N PRO A 47 -3.01 5.68 -20.56
CA PRO A 47 -2.17 6.81 -20.16
C PRO A 47 -2.72 7.53 -18.93
N GLY A 48 -1.89 7.73 -17.91
CA GLY A 48 -2.31 8.34 -16.66
C GLY A 48 -1.26 8.26 -15.55
N GLU A 49 -1.63 8.73 -14.37
CA GLU A 49 -0.81 8.65 -13.16
C GLU A 49 -1.45 7.66 -12.17
N TYR A 50 -0.65 6.71 -11.70
CA TYR A 50 -1.11 5.60 -10.88
C TYR A 50 -0.29 5.44 -9.61
N ARG A 51 -0.94 4.98 -8.55
CA ARG A 51 -0.30 4.40 -7.38
C ARG A 51 -0.46 2.87 -7.42
N LEU A 52 0.66 2.17 -7.42
CA LEU A 52 0.73 0.72 -7.30
C LEU A 52 1.02 0.36 -5.84
N ASP A 53 0.07 -0.32 -5.19
CA ASP A 53 0.20 -0.83 -3.83
C ASP A 53 0.52 -2.34 -3.87
N PHE A 54 1.69 -2.70 -3.38
CA PHE A 54 2.18 -4.07 -3.26
C PHE A 54 1.84 -4.61 -1.87
N LEU A 55 1.13 -5.75 -1.84
CA LEU A 55 0.53 -6.37 -0.66
C LEU A 55 1.12 -7.78 -0.45
N PRO A 56 2.31 -7.88 0.16
CA PRO A 56 3.06 -9.14 0.28
C PRO A 56 2.57 -10.10 1.38
N GLY A 57 1.46 -9.79 2.06
CA GLY A 57 0.90 -10.58 3.16
C GLY A 57 1.26 -10.04 4.55
N GLU A 58 1.14 -10.87 5.59
CA GLU A 58 1.19 -10.42 7.00
C GLU A 58 2.60 -10.07 7.52
N ASN A 59 3.65 -10.66 6.92
CA ASN A 59 5.02 -10.57 7.44
C ASN A 59 5.89 -9.49 6.77
N LEU A 60 5.36 -8.83 5.74
CA LEU A 60 6.06 -7.80 5.00
C LEU A 60 5.18 -6.57 4.88
N PRO A 61 5.75 -5.36 5.00
CA PRO A 61 4.96 -4.16 4.96
C PRO A 61 4.41 -3.91 3.54
N ARG A 62 3.26 -3.23 3.46
CA ARG A 62 2.75 -2.70 2.20
C ARG A 62 3.76 -1.70 1.63
N VAL A 63 4.03 -1.78 0.33
CA VAL A 63 4.86 -0.81 -0.37
C VAL A 63 4.05 -0.14 -1.47
N SER A 64 4.13 1.18 -1.58
CA SER A 64 3.44 1.94 -2.62
C SER A 64 4.44 2.59 -3.57
N ARG A 65 4.15 2.57 -4.87
CA ARG A 65 4.93 3.30 -5.89
C ARG A 65 4.02 4.14 -6.77
N PHE A 66 4.48 5.33 -7.10
CA PHE A 66 3.84 6.16 -8.11
C PHE A 66 4.47 5.88 -9.46
N VAL A 67 3.63 5.68 -10.46
CA VAL A 67 4.02 5.38 -11.84
C VAL A 67 3.23 6.29 -12.76
N THR A 68 3.93 6.93 -13.67
CA THR A 68 3.35 7.69 -14.76
C THR A 68 3.41 6.84 -16.01
N VAL A 69 2.24 6.53 -16.57
CA VAL A 69 2.10 5.82 -17.86
C VAL A 69 1.89 6.89 -18.92
N PRO A 70 2.93 7.26 -19.70
CA PRO A 70 2.76 8.29 -20.72
C PRO A 70 1.89 7.75 -21.87
N PRO A 71 1.28 8.63 -22.67
CA PRO A 71 0.76 8.27 -23.98
C PRO A 71 1.88 7.70 -24.85
N ARG A 72 1.67 6.55 -25.47
CA ARG A 72 2.70 5.90 -26.31
C ARG A 72 2.20 5.59 -27.70
N THR A 73 3.10 5.68 -28.67
CA THR A 73 2.89 5.19 -30.03
C THR A 73 3.06 3.67 -30.07
N GLN A 74 2.59 2.99 -31.14
CA GLN A 74 2.62 1.53 -31.27
C GLN A 74 4.01 0.87 -31.08
N GLN A 75 5.11 1.63 -31.14
CA GLN A 75 6.47 1.13 -31.05
C GLN A 75 6.99 0.99 -29.61
N GLU A 76 6.33 1.59 -28.61
CA GLU A 76 6.77 1.55 -27.20
C GLU A 76 5.71 0.96 -26.27
N GLN A 77 5.18 -0.24 -26.53
CA GLN A 77 4.01 -0.74 -25.80
C GLN A 77 4.25 -1.10 -24.32
N LYS A 78 5.50 -1.15 -23.83
CA LYS A 78 5.82 -1.59 -22.46
C LYS A 78 6.59 -0.56 -21.65
N LEU A 79 6.03 -0.15 -20.53
CA LEU A 79 6.74 0.61 -19.49
C LEU A 79 7.39 -0.38 -18.51
N GLU A 80 8.69 -0.55 -18.62
CA GLU A 80 9.46 -1.35 -17.65
C GLU A 80 9.71 -0.51 -16.39
N LEU A 81 9.33 -1.06 -15.24
CA LEU A 81 9.58 -0.43 -13.94
C LEU A 81 10.94 -0.89 -13.42
N VAL A 82 11.69 0.06 -12.85
CA VAL A 82 12.94 -0.28 -12.14
C VAL A 82 12.64 -1.27 -11.01
N PRO A 83 13.34 -2.41 -10.93
CA PRO A 83 13.16 -3.37 -9.84
C PRO A 83 13.42 -2.73 -8.48
N PHE A 84 12.71 -3.20 -7.46
CA PHE A 84 12.96 -2.79 -6.08
C PHE A 84 12.77 -3.97 -5.13
N THR A 85 13.43 -3.90 -3.98
CA THR A 85 13.35 -4.95 -2.96
C THR A 85 12.28 -4.61 -1.95
N LEU A 86 11.45 -5.59 -1.58
CA LEU A 86 10.60 -5.47 -0.42
C LEU A 86 11.46 -5.57 0.84
N SER A 87 11.54 -4.47 1.59
CA SER A 87 12.24 -4.48 2.87
C SER A 87 11.41 -5.22 3.92
N ARG A 88 12.08 -5.90 4.86
CA ARG A 88 11.41 -6.53 6.01
C ARG A 88 10.74 -5.54 6.97
N GLY A 89 10.88 -4.23 6.74
CA GLY A 89 10.30 -3.19 7.56
C GLY A 89 10.81 -3.21 9.01
N ARG A 90 10.04 -2.61 9.90
CA ARG A 90 10.20 -2.67 11.35
C ARG A 90 8.86 -2.95 12.01
N SER A 91 8.90 -3.77 13.06
CA SER A 91 7.72 -4.01 13.88
C SER A 91 7.45 -2.79 14.76
N LEU A 92 6.19 -2.38 14.81
CA LEU A 92 5.65 -1.37 15.71
C LEU A 92 4.56 -2.04 16.54
N SER A 93 4.68 -1.95 17.86
CA SER A 93 3.68 -2.42 18.81
C SER A 93 3.23 -1.29 19.72
N GLY A 94 1.98 -1.34 20.16
CA GLY A 94 1.44 -0.36 21.10
C GLY A 94 0.17 -0.86 21.78
N SER A 95 -0.44 0.01 22.57
CA SER A 95 -1.73 -0.24 23.23
C SER A 95 -2.67 0.93 23.02
N ILE A 96 -3.96 0.66 22.92
CA ILE A 96 -5.02 1.66 22.81
C ILE A 96 -5.90 1.58 24.04
N THR A 97 -6.06 2.73 24.70
CA THR A 97 -6.86 2.88 25.91
C THR A 97 -8.02 3.84 25.63
N LEU A 98 -9.15 3.60 26.29
CA LEU A 98 -10.29 4.51 26.28
C LEU A 98 -10.19 5.51 27.43
N PRO A 99 -10.82 6.70 27.31
CA PRO A 99 -10.91 7.66 28.41
C PRO A 99 -11.53 7.03 29.66
N LEU A 100 -11.23 7.63 30.82
CA LEU A 100 -11.76 7.18 32.10
C LEU A 100 -13.27 7.53 32.19
N ASP A 101 -14.11 6.65 31.66
CA ASP A 101 -15.57 6.71 31.83
C ASP A 101 -16.09 5.31 32.22
N PRO A 102 -16.47 5.10 33.50
CA PRO A 102 -16.94 3.81 34.00
C PRO A 102 -18.21 3.30 33.29
N ALA A 103 -18.99 4.18 32.65
CA ALA A 103 -20.20 3.81 31.93
C ALA A 103 -19.92 3.30 30.51
N LEU A 104 -18.79 3.69 29.91
CA LEU A 104 -18.41 3.36 28.52
C LEU A 104 -17.35 2.26 28.43
N ALA A 105 -16.42 2.18 29.39
CA ALA A 105 -15.31 1.21 29.35
C ALA A 105 -14.80 0.86 30.76
N PRO A 106 -15.35 -0.18 31.41
CA PRO A 106 -14.97 -0.56 32.78
C PRO A 106 -13.48 -0.91 32.93
N ASP A 107 -12.90 -1.49 31.87
CA ASP A 107 -11.52 -1.97 31.87
C ASP A 107 -10.55 -0.98 31.21
N HIS A 108 -11.04 0.17 30.72
CA HIS A 108 -10.27 1.19 29.97
C HIS A 108 -9.54 0.68 28.72
N VAL A 109 -9.88 -0.52 28.26
CA VAL A 109 -9.26 -1.16 27.09
C VAL A 109 -10.08 -0.85 25.83
N ALA A 110 -9.41 -0.40 24.77
CA ALA A 110 -10.01 -0.34 23.44
C ALA A 110 -9.73 -1.64 22.68
N ALA A 111 -10.51 -2.68 22.96
CA ALA A 111 -10.43 -3.95 22.21
C ALA A 111 -11.06 -3.80 20.82
N ASN A 112 -10.57 -4.57 19.83
CA ASN A 112 -11.06 -4.56 18.45
C ASN A 112 -11.01 -3.17 17.76
N ALA A 113 -10.15 -2.27 18.22
CA ALA A 113 -9.95 -0.97 17.62
C ALA A 113 -9.15 -1.11 16.32
N SER A 114 -9.69 -0.57 15.22
CA SER A 114 -8.97 -0.53 13.94
C SER A 114 -7.96 0.61 13.93
N VAL A 115 -6.68 0.28 13.73
CA VAL A 115 -5.57 1.23 13.65
C VAL A 115 -5.05 1.27 12.23
N ARG A 116 -4.89 2.48 11.68
CA ARG A 116 -4.36 2.70 10.33
C ARG A 116 -3.17 3.65 10.39
N PHE A 117 -2.06 3.24 9.79
CA PHE A 117 -0.83 4.02 9.74
C PHE A 117 -0.70 4.66 8.37
N PHE A 118 -0.44 5.97 8.33
CA PHE A 118 -0.30 6.71 7.09
C PHE A 118 1.04 7.45 7.01
N ARG A 119 1.62 7.51 5.82
CA ARG A 119 2.66 8.48 5.46
C ARG A 119 2.04 9.59 4.63
N VAL A 120 2.28 10.84 5.02
CA VAL A 120 1.93 11.99 4.17
C VAL A 120 3.08 12.24 3.21
N VAL A 121 2.78 12.27 1.91
CA VAL A 121 3.73 12.58 0.84
C VAL A 121 3.16 13.66 -0.07
N THR A 122 4.01 14.28 -0.89
CA THR A 122 3.59 15.18 -1.95
C THR A 122 3.78 14.50 -3.30
N VAL A 123 2.72 14.43 -4.11
CA VAL A 123 2.75 13.87 -5.47
C VAL A 123 2.18 14.92 -6.42
N ALA A 124 2.92 15.26 -7.47
CA ALA A 124 2.56 16.32 -8.41
C ALA A 124 2.12 17.64 -7.70
N GLY A 125 2.79 17.99 -6.60
CA GLY A 125 2.48 19.18 -5.81
C GLY A 125 1.28 19.06 -4.85
N ARG A 126 0.60 17.91 -4.79
CA ARG A 126 -0.58 17.68 -3.94
C ARG A 126 -0.25 16.79 -2.74
N PRO A 127 -0.67 17.15 -1.50
CA PRO A 127 -0.51 16.26 -0.35
C PRO A 127 -1.39 15.01 -0.52
N THR A 128 -0.80 13.84 -0.29
CA THR A 128 -1.44 12.53 -0.42
C THR A 128 -1.10 11.66 0.79
N SER A 129 -2.12 11.01 1.36
CA SER A 129 -1.95 10.06 2.46
C SER A 129 -1.80 8.64 1.92
N LEU A 130 -0.65 8.02 2.19
CA LEU A 130 -0.36 6.63 1.85
C LEU A 130 -0.62 5.71 3.03
N LEU A 131 -1.54 4.76 2.89
CA LEU A 131 -1.73 3.71 3.88
C LEU A 131 -0.47 2.83 3.91
N LEU A 132 0.17 2.70 5.06
CA LEU A 132 1.35 1.85 5.27
C LEU A 132 0.99 0.51 5.87
N ALA A 133 0.05 0.50 6.81
CA ALA A 133 -0.42 -0.70 7.47
C ALA A 133 -1.78 -0.46 8.12
N GLN A 134 -2.51 -1.55 8.33
CA GLN A 134 -3.72 -1.59 9.14
C GLN A 134 -3.63 -2.79 10.08
N THR A 135 -4.06 -2.61 11.32
CA THR A 135 -4.11 -3.66 12.33
C THR A 135 -5.33 -3.46 13.23
N VAL A 136 -5.65 -4.47 14.04
CA VAL A 136 -6.76 -4.44 15.00
C VAL A 136 -6.19 -4.76 16.36
N SER A 137 -6.61 -4.03 17.40
CA SER A 137 -6.18 -4.33 18.76
C SER A 137 -6.85 -5.59 19.30
N ASP A 138 -6.11 -6.35 20.11
CA ASP A 138 -6.59 -7.56 20.79
C ASP A 138 -7.53 -7.25 21.96
N SER A 139 -7.94 -8.28 22.70
CA SER A 139 -8.81 -8.15 23.88
C SER A 139 -8.19 -7.35 25.03
N MET A 140 -6.87 -7.13 25.01
CA MET A 140 -6.13 -6.28 25.95
C MET A 140 -5.81 -4.90 25.37
N GLY A 141 -6.35 -4.57 24.19
CA GLY A 141 -6.10 -3.30 23.51
C GLY A 141 -4.70 -3.19 22.92
N ARG A 142 -3.92 -4.27 22.87
CA ARG A 142 -2.58 -4.28 22.30
C ARG A 142 -2.66 -4.52 20.81
N TYR A 143 -1.75 -3.93 20.05
CA TYR A 143 -1.61 -4.18 18.62
C TYR A 143 -0.14 -4.33 18.26
N SER A 144 0.11 -5.03 17.16
CA SER A 144 1.40 -5.08 16.49
C SER A 144 1.20 -5.00 14.97
N THR A 145 2.16 -4.40 14.27
CA THR A 145 2.18 -4.34 12.81
C THR A 145 3.61 -4.16 12.30
N VAL A 146 3.82 -4.33 11.00
CA VAL A 146 5.11 -4.10 10.33
C VAL A 146 4.99 -2.88 9.43
N LEU A 147 5.86 -1.89 9.62
CA LEU A 147 5.90 -0.67 8.82
C LEU A 147 7.13 -0.64 7.91
N PRO A 148 7.04 -0.03 6.71
CA PRO A 148 8.21 0.25 5.88
C PRO A 148 9.22 1.14 6.61
N THR A 149 10.50 0.90 6.37
CA THR A 149 11.60 1.71 6.95
C THR A 149 12.15 2.77 6.01
N ARG A 150 11.69 2.80 4.75
CA ARG A 150 12.12 3.73 3.68
C ARG A 150 10.95 3.99 2.76
#